data_AF-A0A4U1AC59-F1
#
_entry.id   AF-A0A4U1AC59-F1
#
_cell.length_a   1.000
_cell.length_b   1.000
_cell.length_c   1.000
_cell.angle_alpha   90.00
_cell.angle_beta   90.00
_cell.angle_gamma   90.00
#
_symmetry.space_group_name_H-M   'P 1'
#
loop_
_entity.id
_entity.type
_entity.pdbx_description
1 polymer ?
#
loop_
_entity_poly.entity_id
_entity_poly.type
_entity_poly.pdbx_seq_one_letter_code
_entity_poly.pdbx_strand_id
1 'polypeptide(L)'
;MNIRYRKAGLPVTMPIPQKTLKAIAAYLVGGRPKNDCSELSLQCCRPYRPVSSPTVCYAIKSCMQKAGLPEEATTYWLRHTHAQHLLEAGISVFEIKEMLGHDDIEATNRYLHIHLKLMKRVILGELV
;
A
#
# COMPACT_ATOMS: atom_id res chain seq x y z
N MET A 1 10.68 -6.61 3.36
CA MET A 1 9.84 -6.46 4.57
C MET A 1 9.08 -7.75 4.79
N ASN A 2 9.13 -8.32 5.99
CA ASN A 2 8.33 -9.49 6.34
C ASN A 2 7.03 -9.02 7.03
N ILE A 3 5.89 -9.33 6.44
CA ILE A 3 4.58 -8.99 7.00
C ILE A 3 3.98 -10.28 7.58
N ARG A 4 3.98 -10.38 8.91
CA ARG A 4 3.53 -11.58 9.64
C ARG A 4 2.01 -11.65 9.82
N TYR A 5 1.38 -10.50 10.08
CA TYR A 5 -0.06 -10.42 10.36
C TYR A 5 -0.79 -9.90 9.14
N ARG A 6 -1.59 -10.76 8.52
CA ARG A 6 -2.37 -10.45 7.33
C ARG A 6 -3.78 -11.00 7.47
N LYS A 7 -4.71 -10.43 6.72
CA LYS A 7 -6.10 -10.91 6.65
C LYS A 7 -6.14 -12.41 6.28
N ALA A 8 -5.36 -12.79 5.25
CA ALA A 8 -5.24 -14.18 4.78
C ALA A 8 -4.33 -15.10 5.62
N GLY A 9 -3.81 -14.65 6.76
CA GLY A 9 -2.99 -15.47 7.68
C GLY A 9 -1.59 -15.89 7.18
N LEU A 10 -1.30 -15.83 5.88
CA LEU A 10 -0.02 -16.26 5.31
C LEU A 10 1.03 -15.13 5.33
N PRO A 11 2.21 -15.34 5.95
CA PRO A 11 3.25 -14.32 5.97
C PRO A 11 3.85 -14.14 4.58
N VAL A 12 4.11 -12.88 4.18
CA VAL A 12 4.70 -12.56 2.89
C VAL A 12 5.94 -11.69 3.06
N THR A 13 6.97 -11.99 2.29
CA THR A 13 8.16 -11.15 2.17
C THR A 13 8.08 -10.35 0.88
N MET A 14 8.07 -9.02 1.02
CA MET A 14 8.03 -8.11 -0.13
C MET A 14 9.34 -7.32 -0.27
N PRO A 15 9.76 -7.01 -1.50
CA PRO A 15 10.85 -6.07 -1.73
C PRO A 15 10.42 -4.67 -1.26
N ILE A 16 11.30 -3.96 -0.55
CA ILE A 16 11.06 -2.57 -0.15
C ILE A 16 11.75 -1.66 -1.18
N PRO A 17 11.03 -0.72 -1.82
CA PRO A 17 11.65 0.26 -2.69
C PRO A 17 12.70 1.09 -1.94
N GLN A 18 13.81 1.42 -2.59
CA GLN A 18 14.91 2.14 -1.96
C GLN A 18 14.47 3.49 -1.35
N LYS A 19 13.54 4.21 -2.01
CA LYS A 19 12.98 5.47 -1.50
C LYS A 19 12.25 5.25 -0.17
N THR A 20 11.46 4.19 -0.07
CA THR A 20 10.76 3.81 1.17
C THR A 20 11.74 3.43 2.27
N LEU A 21 12.79 2.67 1.94
CA LEU A 21 13.83 2.32 2.91
C LEU A 21 14.53 3.56 3.48
N LYS A 22 14.88 4.53 2.62
CA LYS A 22 15.47 5.81 3.06
C LYS A 22 14.53 6.58 3.98
N ALA A 23 13.23 6.64 3.67
CA ALA A 23 12.24 7.31 4.51
C ALA A 23 12.11 6.63 5.89
N ILE A 24 12.12 5.28 5.94
CA ILE A 24 12.09 4.52 7.20
C ILE A 24 13.37 4.80 8.00
N ALA A 25 14.54 4.79 7.36
CA ALA A 25 15.80 5.09 8.02
C ALA A 25 15.82 6.50 8.61
N ALA A 26 15.36 7.50 7.86
CA ALA A 26 15.23 8.88 8.35
C ALA A 26 14.29 8.98 9.56
N TYR A 27 13.17 8.24 9.56
CA TYR A 27 12.27 8.16 10.70
C TYR A 27 12.95 7.51 11.92
N LEU A 28 13.67 6.39 11.74
CA LEU A 28 14.35 5.71 12.86
C LEU A 28 15.45 6.56 13.49
N VAL A 29 16.19 7.34 12.69
CA VAL A 29 17.32 8.14 13.17
C VAL A 29 16.86 9.46 13.79
N GLY A 30 15.90 10.16 13.16
CA GLY A 30 15.55 11.53 13.55
C GLY A 30 14.11 11.74 14.02
N GLY A 31 13.16 10.91 13.58
CA GLY A 31 11.73 11.12 13.84
C GLY A 31 11.16 10.28 14.97
N ARG A 32 11.79 9.15 15.32
CA ARG A 32 11.27 8.20 16.30
C ARG A 32 11.68 8.60 17.71
N PRO A 33 10.73 8.79 18.65
CA PRO A 33 11.06 9.02 20.04
C PRO A 33 11.72 7.79 20.64
N LYS A 34 12.75 7.99 21.47
CA LYS A 34 13.42 6.89 22.19
C LYS A 34 12.43 6.31 23.21
N ASN A 35 12.02 5.07 22.99
CA ASN A 35 11.12 4.33 23.88
C ASN A 35 11.39 2.82 23.80
N ASP A 36 10.85 2.09 24.77
CA ASP A 36 10.99 0.62 24.86
C ASP A 36 9.97 -0.14 23.98
N CYS A 37 9.08 0.57 23.27
CA CYS A 37 8.10 -0.08 22.41
C CYS A 37 8.78 -0.67 21.17
N SER A 38 8.59 -1.97 20.95
CA SER A 38 9.16 -2.69 19.80
C SER A 38 8.49 -2.39 18.45
N GLU A 39 7.29 -1.80 18.46
CA GLU A 39 6.53 -1.47 17.24
C GLU A 39 7.21 -0.39 16.41
N LEU A 40 7.16 -0.51 15.08
CA LEU A 40 7.83 0.43 14.17
C LEU A 40 7.18 1.82 14.21
N SER A 41 5.85 1.87 14.14
CA SER A 41 5.08 3.12 14.00
C SER A 41 4.51 3.54 15.34
N LEU A 42 4.97 4.69 15.85
CA LEU A 42 4.59 5.23 17.15
C LEU A 42 3.85 6.55 17.03
N GLN A 43 2.94 6.81 17.96
CA GLN A 43 2.29 8.11 18.10
C GLN A 43 3.33 9.19 18.38
N CYS A 44 3.11 10.38 17.80
CA CYS A 44 4.03 11.51 17.95
C CYS A 44 4.01 12.09 19.38
N CYS A 45 2.85 12.01 20.04
CA CYS A 45 2.63 12.55 21.38
C CYS A 45 2.72 11.45 22.45
N ARG A 46 3.08 11.84 23.67
CA ARG A 46 3.00 10.96 24.84
C ARG A 46 1.54 10.66 25.18
N PRO A 47 1.21 9.44 25.64
CA PRO A 47 2.10 8.28 25.78
C PRO A 47 2.45 7.64 24.43
N TYR A 48 3.72 7.28 24.22
CA TYR A 48 4.19 6.69 22.95
C TYR A 48 3.63 5.28 22.79
N ARG A 49 2.50 5.17 22.08
CA ARG A 49 1.82 3.91 21.78
C ARG A 49 1.90 3.60 20.28
N PRO A 50 1.63 2.37 19.85
CA PRO A 50 1.46 2.05 18.45
C PRO A 50 0.40 2.96 17.82
N VAL A 51 0.65 3.44 16.60
CA VAL A 51 -0.33 4.27 15.89
C VAL A 51 -1.52 3.40 15.48
N SER A 52 -2.73 3.91 15.71
CA SER A 52 -3.95 3.24 15.25
C SER A 52 -4.17 3.47 13.75
N SER A 53 -4.82 2.51 13.09
CA SER A 53 -5.15 2.60 11.66
C SER A 53 -5.89 3.91 11.29
N PRO A 54 -6.91 4.38 12.04
CA PRO A 54 -7.60 5.63 11.74
C PRO A 54 -6.68 6.86 11.79
N THR A 55 -5.74 6.92 12.73
CA THR A 55 -4.79 8.03 12.83
C THR A 55 -3.87 8.10 11.62
N VAL A 56 -3.40 6.96 11.12
CA VAL A 56 -2.62 6.90 9.87
C VAL A 56 -3.46 7.38 8.69
N CYS A 57 -4.71 6.93 8.59
CA CYS A 57 -5.61 7.36 7.51
C CYS A 57 -5.85 8.87 7.52
N TYR A 58 -6.07 9.46 8.69
CA TYR A 58 -6.24 10.90 8.83
C TYR A 58 -4.97 11.67 8.45
N ALA A 59 -3.80 11.22 8.91
CA ALA A 59 -2.52 11.85 8.58
C ALA A 59 -2.25 11.81 7.06
N ILE A 60 -2.51 10.68 6.41
CA ILE A 60 -2.37 10.56 4.95
C ILE A 60 -3.37 11.47 4.24
N LYS A 61 -4.64 11.52 4.68
CA LYS A 61 -5.64 12.41 4.09
C LYS A 61 -5.21 13.89 4.18
N SER A 62 -4.66 14.32 5.32
CA SER A 62 -4.12 15.68 5.46
C SER A 62 -2.97 15.95 4.48
N CYS A 63 -2.06 14.98 4.29
CA CYS A 63 -1.00 15.10 3.29
C CYS A 63 -1.54 15.15 1.86
N MET A 64 -2.59 14.38 1.54
CA MET A 64 -3.26 14.41 0.24
C MET A 64 -3.89 15.77 -0.05
N GLN A 65 -4.59 16.35 0.93
CA GLN A 65 -5.17 17.69 0.82
C GLN A 65 -4.08 18.76 0.60
N LYS A 66 -2.97 18.68 1.34
CA LYS A 66 -1.82 19.59 1.14
C LYS A 66 -1.17 19.43 -0.23
N ALA A 67 -1.26 18.24 -0.85
CA ALA A 67 -0.79 17.98 -2.19
C ALA A 67 -1.79 18.42 -3.29
N GLY A 68 -2.95 19.00 -2.92
CA GLY A 68 -3.96 19.47 -3.86
C GLY A 68 -4.84 18.37 -4.45
N LEU A 69 -4.90 17.19 -3.81
CA LEU A 69 -5.79 16.12 -4.24
C LEU A 69 -7.26 16.37 -3.82
N PRO A 70 -8.24 15.74 -4.51
CA PRO A 70 -9.66 15.84 -4.16
C PRO A 70 -9.96 15.45 -2.71
N GLU A 71 -11.03 16.00 -2.14
CA GLU A 71 -11.40 15.75 -0.74
C GLU A 71 -11.82 14.29 -0.48
N GLU A 72 -12.32 13.63 -1.52
CA GLU A 72 -12.72 12.23 -1.56
C GLU A 72 -11.51 11.28 -1.62
N ALA A 73 -10.30 11.80 -1.82
CA ALA A 73 -9.10 10.99 -1.84
C ALA A 73 -8.90 10.29 -0.48
N THR A 74 -8.73 8.97 -0.54
CA THR A 74 -8.55 8.12 0.65
C THR A 74 -7.27 7.31 0.54
N THR A 75 -6.80 6.76 1.66
CA THR A 75 -5.68 5.81 1.70
C THR A 75 -5.89 4.60 0.79
N TYR A 76 -7.14 4.21 0.55
CA TYR A 76 -7.48 3.11 -0.35
C TYR A 76 -7.09 3.40 -1.81
N TRP A 77 -7.13 4.68 -2.24
CA TRP A 77 -6.72 5.06 -3.58
C TRP A 77 -5.24 4.79 -3.81
N LEU A 78 -4.37 5.05 -2.82
CA LEU A 78 -2.94 4.71 -2.92
C LEU A 78 -2.73 3.21 -3.15
N ARG A 79 -3.48 2.38 -2.45
CA ARG A 79 -3.43 0.92 -2.60
C ARG A 79 -3.88 0.51 -4.00
N HIS A 80 -4.96 1.12 -4.50
CA HIS A 80 -5.46 0.86 -5.85
C HIS A 80 -4.50 1.30 -6.94
N THR A 81 -3.95 2.51 -6.85
CA THR A 81 -2.95 3.00 -7.81
C THR A 81 -1.72 2.10 -7.83
N HIS A 82 -1.26 1.63 -6.66
CA HIS A 82 -0.15 0.68 -6.62
C HIS A 82 -0.49 -0.64 -7.31
N ALA A 83 -1.66 -1.21 -7.02
CA ALA A 83 -2.14 -2.43 -7.67
C ALA A 83 -2.29 -2.27 -9.19
N GLN A 84 -2.77 -1.11 -9.64
CA GLN A 84 -2.90 -0.78 -11.05
C GLN A 84 -1.53 -0.68 -11.73
N HIS A 85 -0.54 -0.03 -11.11
CA HIS A 85 0.83 0.00 -11.66
C HIS A 85 1.45 -1.40 -11.77
N LEU A 86 1.16 -2.30 -10.81
CA LEU A 86 1.62 -3.69 -10.89
C LEU A 86 0.92 -4.45 -12.04
N LEU A 87 -0.37 -4.21 -12.26
CA LEU A 87 -1.11 -4.77 -13.40
C LEU A 87 -0.56 -4.27 -14.74
N GLU A 88 -0.30 -2.96 -14.85
CA GLU A 88 0.27 -2.35 -16.05
C GLU A 88 1.68 -2.83 -16.34
N ALA A 89 2.45 -3.17 -15.29
CA ALA A 89 3.75 -3.84 -15.41
C ALA A 89 3.65 -5.33 -15.83
N GLY A 90 2.45 -5.85 -16.04
CA GLY A 90 2.21 -7.23 -16.51
C GLY A 90 2.25 -8.28 -15.40
N ILE A 91 2.21 -7.88 -14.12
CA ILE A 91 2.18 -8.83 -13.00
C ILE A 91 0.79 -9.46 -12.93
N SER A 92 0.75 -10.78 -12.70
CA SER A 92 -0.50 -11.51 -12.68
C SER A 92 -1.41 -11.05 -11.53
N VAL A 93 -2.73 -11.10 -11.77
CA VAL A 93 -3.73 -10.72 -10.76
C VAL A 93 -3.59 -11.56 -9.49
N PHE A 94 -3.18 -12.82 -9.62
CA PHE A 94 -2.95 -13.72 -8.49
C PHE A 94 -1.76 -13.28 -7.63
N GLU A 95 -0.66 -12.87 -8.24
CA GLU A 95 0.51 -12.32 -7.51
C GLU A 95 0.17 -10.99 -6.83
N ILE A 96 -0.63 -10.14 -7.47
CA ILE A 96 -1.09 -8.88 -6.88
C ILE A 96 -2.03 -9.15 -5.71
N LYS A 97 -2.94 -10.13 -5.83
CA LYS A 97 -3.80 -10.58 -4.72
C LYS A 97 -2.94 -11.07 -3.55
N GLU A 98 -1.96 -11.92 -3.83
CA GLU A 98 -1.00 -12.44 -2.86
C GLU A 98 -0.21 -11.32 -2.19
N MET A 99 0.19 -10.28 -2.92
CA MET A 99 0.92 -9.13 -2.40
C MET A 99 0.02 -8.22 -1.54
N LEU A 100 -1.22 -8.01 -1.93
CA LEU A 100 -2.18 -7.20 -1.18
C LEU A 100 -2.82 -7.96 -0.01
N GLY A 101 -2.85 -9.30 -0.01
CA GLY A 101 -3.34 -10.10 1.12
C GLY A 101 -4.84 -10.04 1.30
N HIS A 102 -5.57 -9.97 0.19
CA HIS A 102 -7.02 -10.12 0.17
C HIS A 102 -7.37 -11.61 0.30
N ASP A 103 -8.10 -11.98 1.35
CA ASP A 103 -8.66 -13.33 1.52
C ASP A 103 -9.70 -13.64 0.43
N ASP A 104 -10.56 -12.66 0.15
CA ASP A 104 -11.71 -12.81 -0.73
C ASP A 104 -11.42 -12.37 -2.18
N ILE A 105 -11.91 -13.16 -3.14
CA ILE A 105 -11.76 -12.95 -4.59
C ILE A 105 -12.71 -11.86 -5.10
N GLU A 106 -13.73 -11.45 -4.34
CA GLU A 106 -14.64 -10.37 -4.78
C GLU A 106 -13.93 -9.02 -4.95
N ALA A 107 -12.92 -8.70 -4.12
CA ALA A 107 -12.08 -7.51 -4.32
C ALA A 107 -11.21 -7.61 -5.59
N THR A 108 -10.97 -8.83 -6.07
CA THR A 108 -10.19 -9.16 -7.27
C THR A 108 -11.00 -8.96 -8.55
N ASN A 109 -12.33 -9.05 -8.51
CA ASN A 109 -13.20 -8.78 -9.67
C ASN A 109 -12.99 -7.37 -10.24
N ARG A 110 -12.72 -6.38 -9.36
CA ARG A 110 -12.41 -5.02 -9.78
C ARG A 110 -11.08 -4.94 -10.57
N TYR A 111 -10.10 -5.79 -10.23
CA TYR A 111 -8.82 -5.90 -10.94
C TYR A 111 -8.95 -6.72 -12.24
N LEU A 112 -9.83 -7.73 -12.27
CA LEU A 112 -10.15 -8.50 -13.47
C LEU A 112 -10.71 -7.63 -14.62
N HIS A 113 -11.58 -6.67 -14.31
CA HIS A 113 -12.12 -5.75 -15.33
C HIS A 113 -11.00 -4.93 -16.01
N ILE A 114 -9.96 -4.56 -15.26
CA ILE A 114 -8.81 -3.81 -15.79
C ILE A 114 -7.93 -4.73 -16.63
N HIS A 115 -7.68 -5.96 -16.18
CA HIS A 115 -6.91 -6.96 -16.93
C HIS A 115 -7.56 -7.31 -18.27
N LEU A 116 -8.90 -7.37 -18.33
CA LEU A 116 -9.65 -7.57 -19.57
C LEU A 116 -9.47 -6.41 -20.56
N LYS A 117 -9.33 -5.16 -20.10
CA LYS A 117 -9.01 -4.03 -20.98
C LYS A 117 -7.60 -4.12 -21.56
N LEU A 118 -6.61 -4.50 -20.76
CA LEU A 118 -5.23 -4.69 -21.21
C LEU A 118 -5.11 -5.88 -22.16
N MET A 119 -5.72 -7.02 -21.82
CA MET A 119 -5.79 -8.19 -22.70
C MET A 119 -6.48 -7.88 -24.02
N LYS A 120 -7.60 -7.14 -24.01
CA LYS A 120 -8.23 -6.66 -25.25
C LYS A 120 -7.27 -5.85 -26.10
N ARG A 121 -6.51 -4.93 -25.50
CA ARG A 121 -5.55 -4.08 -26.24
C ARG A 121 -4.44 -4.91 -26.91
N VAL A 122 -3.92 -5.93 -26.21
CA VAL A 122 -2.90 -6.84 -26.74
C VAL A 122 -3.47 -7.74 -27.85
N ILE A 123 -4.68 -8.28 -27.67
CA ILE A 123 -5.34 -9.15 -28.65
C ILE A 123 -5.77 -8.36 -29.90
N LEU A 124 -6.20 -7.11 -29.73
CA LEU A 124 -6.64 -6.23 -30.83
C LEU A 124 -5.49 -5.50 -31.53
N GLY A 125 -4.23 -5.70 -31.09
CA GLY A 125 -3.06 -5.21 -31.80
C GLY A 125 -2.86 -3.69 -31.80
N GLU A 126 -3.48 -2.95 -30.87
CA GLU A 126 -3.34 -1.48 -30.76
C GLU A 126 -2.02 -1.04 -30.09
N LEU A 127 -0.92 -1.75 -30.37
CA LEU A 127 0.43 -1.30 -30.06
C LEU A 127 1.10 -0.88 -31.37
N VAL A 128 0.89 0.38 -31.74
CA VAL A 128 1.78 1.16 -32.62
C VAL A 128 2.27 2.36 -31.83
#